data_AF-A0A0A2VSH5-F1
#
_entry.id   AF-A0A0A2VSH5-F1
#
_cell.length_a   1.000
_cell.length_b   1.000
_cell.length_c   1.000
_cell.angle_alpha   90.00
_cell.angle_beta   90.00
_cell.angle_gamma   90.00
#
_symmetry.space_group_name_H-M   'P 1'
#
loop_
_entity.id
_entity.type
_entity.pdbx_description
1 polymer ?
#
loop_
_entity_poly.entity_id
_entity_poly.type
_entity_poly.pdbx_seq_one_letter_code
_entity_poly.pdbx_strand_id
1 'polypeptide(L)'
;MDIVMQLNDVRPADASARGANRDVPDDDPSRPDETAKNRLYLLACLPKQDSPATRQVMQSFGNGTPISFKHCLYRADAAEAASSYIIRSSKTGSRTLVNYNALGEMTVAEFEAVARDFEAEGQSWWHFEGRIPETTLECIRILRRILPGSKISVEVEKPGRQGLRALAAEADVVFYSKVWAEIHCPVEQQPDEITVVDSVGAGDTFIAGMLYGLTTGGYENTPWDARRCVRFAVDLATLKVQREGFAGLGHDVIQTQKRRPVTTA
;
A
#
# COMPACT_ATOMS: atom_id res chain seq x y z
N MET A 1 7.16 -3.92 8.98
CA MET A 1 6.41 -2.71 9.38
C MET A 1 5.03 -2.99 8.84
N ASP A 2 4.08 -3.37 9.69
CA ASP A 2 2.77 -3.77 9.21
C ASP A 2 2.09 -2.55 8.56
N ILE A 3 1.89 -2.56 7.24
CA ILE A 3 1.22 -1.46 6.53
C ILE A 3 -0.22 -1.87 6.27
N VAL A 4 -1.13 -1.44 7.14
CA VAL A 4 -2.56 -1.49 6.87
C VAL A 4 -2.96 -0.28 6.05
N MET A 5 -3.04 -0.47 4.73
CA MET A 5 -3.56 0.55 3.81
C MET A 5 -5.07 0.40 3.65
N GLN A 6 -5.82 1.45 4.01
CA GLN A 6 -7.21 1.64 3.62
C GLN A 6 -7.33 2.63 2.49
N LEU A 7 -8.23 2.35 1.55
CA LEU A 7 -8.61 3.22 0.44
C LEU A 7 -10.15 3.25 0.45
N ASN A 8 -10.75 4.38 0.83
CA ASN A 8 -12.20 4.58 0.79
C ASN A 8 -12.62 5.01 -0.62
N ASP A 9 -13.63 4.33 -1.17
CA ASP A 9 -14.40 4.82 -2.31
C ASP A 9 -15.72 5.42 -1.78
N VAL A 10 -15.89 6.74 -1.92
CA VAL A 10 -17.17 7.40 -1.71
C VAL A 10 -17.89 7.42 -3.04
N ARG A 11 -18.79 6.46 -3.26
CA ARG A 11 -19.71 6.55 -4.39
C ARG A 11 -20.68 7.73 -4.18
N PRO A 12 -21.00 8.51 -5.23
CA PRO A 12 -21.99 9.57 -5.11
C PRO A 12 -23.35 8.96 -4.79
N ALA A 13 -24.10 9.67 -3.93
CA ALA A 13 -25.43 9.29 -3.49
C ALA A 13 -26.34 8.92 -4.67
N ASP A 14 -27.15 7.89 -4.47
CA ASP A 14 -28.13 7.32 -5.40
C ASP A 14 -28.68 8.30 -6.44
N ALA A 15 -28.37 8.06 -7.71
CA ALA A 15 -29.04 8.66 -8.85
C ALA A 15 -30.45 8.03 -9.05
N SER A 16 -31.26 8.02 -7.99
CA SER A 16 -32.67 7.62 -8.02
C SER A 16 -33.59 8.67 -7.39
N ALA A 17 -33.24 9.95 -7.46
CA ALA A 17 -34.20 11.03 -7.24
C ALA A 17 -33.70 12.34 -7.83
N ARG A 18 -34.24 12.73 -9.00
CA ARG A 18 -34.76 14.08 -9.32
C ARG A 18 -34.89 14.24 -10.84
N GLY A 19 -36.14 14.26 -11.29
CA GLY A 19 -36.49 14.77 -12.60
C GLY A 19 -36.30 16.29 -12.68
N ALA A 20 -36.11 16.74 -13.93
CA ALA A 20 -36.36 18.09 -14.45
C ALA A 20 -35.72 19.28 -13.71
N ASN A 21 -34.63 19.84 -14.25
CA ASN A 21 -34.65 21.03 -15.13
C ASN A 21 -33.21 21.36 -15.55
N ARG A 22 -33.00 21.74 -16.82
CA ARG A 22 -31.69 22.14 -17.37
C ARG A 22 -31.49 23.66 -17.19
N ASP A 23 -30.22 24.05 -17.19
CA ASP A 23 -29.68 25.39 -17.51
C ASP A 23 -29.58 26.45 -16.39
N VAL A 24 -28.61 26.28 -15.47
CA VAL A 24 -27.86 27.40 -14.84
C VAL A 24 -26.42 26.93 -14.58
N PRO A 25 -25.36 27.67 -14.99
CA PRO A 25 -23.99 27.40 -14.54
C PRO A 25 -23.88 27.83 -13.07
N ASP A 26 -23.74 26.85 -12.18
CA ASP A 26 -23.61 27.03 -10.73
C ASP A 26 -22.13 27.28 -10.37
N ASP A 27 -21.68 28.53 -10.56
CA ASP A 27 -20.30 28.99 -10.33
C ASP A 27 -20.17 29.57 -8.89
N ASP A 28 -20.46 28.75 -7.86
CA ASP A 28 -20.27 29.12 -6.45
C ASP A 28 -18.89 28.67 -5.94
N PRO A 29 -17.93 29.60 -5.72
CA PRO A 29 -16.59 29.29 -5.25
C PRO A 29 -16.51 28.89 -3.76
N SER A 30 -17.64 28.78 -3.07
CA SER A 30 -17.72 28.35 -1.66
C SER A 30 -18.07 26.87 -1.46
N ARG A 31 -18.30 26.11 -2.54
CA ARG A 31 -18.46 24.66 -2.46
C ARG A 31 -17.09 24.00 -2.23
N PRO A 32 -16.91 23.19 -1.16
CA PRO A 32 -15.69 22.41 -1.01
C PRO A 32 -15.54 21.50 -2.22
N ASP A 33 -14.33 21.47 -2.80
CA ASP A 33 -13.92 20.55 -3.85
C ASP A 33 -14.11 19.10 -3.35
N GLU A 34 -15.29 18.54 -3.62
CA GLU A 34 -15.75 17.23 -3.17
C GLU A 34 -15.20 16.11 -4.06
N THR A 35 -13.94 16.24 -4.48
CA THR A 35 -13.20 15.13 -5.07
C THR A 35 -12.85 14.14 -3.97
N ALA A 36 -13.54 13.00 -3.96
CA ALA A 36 -13.35 11.90 -3.02
C ALA A 36 -11.86 11.55 -2.88
N LYS A 37 -11.24 11.98 -1.77
CA LYS A 37 -9.85 11.66 -1.45
C LYS A 37 -9.82 10.42 -0.59
N ASN A 38 -9.24 9.35 -1.11
CA ASN A 38 -9.00 8.14 -0.34
C ASN A 38 -8.18 8.46 0.91
N ARG A 39 -8.67 8.03 2.08
CA ARG A 39 -7.98 8.21 3.37
C ARG A 39 -7.05 7.04 3.62
N LEU A 40 -5.74 7.31 3.62
CA LEU A 40 -4.71 6.32 3.93
C LEU A 40 -4.42 6.31 5.42
N TYR A 41 -4.29 5.11 6.00
CA TYR A 41 -3.88 4.92 7.38
C TYR A 41 -2.59 4.09 7.41
N LEU A 42 -1.82 4.24 8.49
CA LEU A 42 -0.74 3.34 8.85
C LEU A 42 -1.08 2.76 10.23
N LEU A 43 -0.98 1.44 10.36
CA LEU A 43 -1.10 0.71 11.63
C LEU A 43 0.21 -0.02 11.90
N ALA A 44 1.12 0.65 12.60
CA ALA A 44 2.42 0.07 12.94
C ALA A 44 2.70 0.16 14.44
N CYS A 45 3.50 -0.77 14.96
CA CYS A 45 4.11 -0.62 16.27
C CYS A 45 5.23 0.41 16.19
N LEU A 46 5.09 1.51 16.92
CA LEU A 46 6.05 2.58 17.03
C LEU A 46 6.60 2.67 18.47
N PRO A 47 7.76 3.30 18.67
CA PRO A 47 8.24 3.65 20.01
C PRO A 47 7.25 4.60 20.71
N LYS A 48 7.59 5.06 21.91
CA LYS A 48 6.79 6.07 22.63
C LYS A 48 6.43 7.25 21.71
N GLN A 49 5.20 7.74 21.82
CA GLN A 49 4.62 8.70 20.87
C GLN A 49 5.41 10.01 20.75
N ASP A 50 6.00 10.48 21.85
CA ASP A 50 6.80 11.71 21.91
C ASP A 50 8.30 11.47 21.68
N SER A 51 8.72 10.24 21.37
CA SER A 51 10.14 9.91 21.19
C SER A 51 10.74 10.56 19.93
N PRO A 52 12.05 10.87 19.92
CA PRO A 52 12.74 11.32 18.73
C PRO A 52 12.58 10.37 17.54
N ALA A 53 12.65 9.05 17.77
CA ALA A 53 12.53 8.05 16.72
C ALA A 53 11.13 8.04 16.08
N THR A 54 10.06 8.14 16.88
CA THR A 54 8.69 8.26 16.37
C THR A 54 8.54 9.52 15.51
N ARG A 55 9.04 10.67 15.99
CA ARG A 55 9.01 11.92 15.22
C ARG A 55 9.77 11.80 13.91
N GLN A 56 10.95 11.16 13.91
CA GLN A 56 11.74 10.94 12.71
C GLN A 56 11.00 10.07 11.69
N VAL A 57 10.37 8.97 12.13
CA VAL A 57 9.54 8.12 11.26
C VAL A 57 8.41 8.93 10.63
N MET A 58 7.63 9.66 11.44
CA MET A 58 6.50 10.45 10.93
C MET A 58 6.95 11.57 9.97
N GLN A 59 8.05 12.26 10.28
CA GLN A 59 8.61 13.32 9.42
C GLN A 59 9.14 12.77 8.09
N SER A 60 9.58 11.51 8.04
CA SER A 60 10.09 10.90 6.81
C SER A 60 9.04 10.75 5.70
N PHE A 61 7.75 10.78 6.05
CA PHE A 61 6.65 10.80 5.08
C PHE A 61 6.43 12.18 4.42
N GLY A 62 7.14 13.22 4.87
CA GLY A 62 7.06 14.56 4.32
C GLY A 62 5.93 15.42 4.88
N ASN A 63 6.09 16.74 4.74
CA ASN A 63 5.09 17.70 5.16
C ASN A 63 3.83 17.56 4.31
N GLY A 64 2.67 17.44 4.94
CA GLY A 64 1.39 17.27 4.24
C GLY A 64 1.13 15.86 3.72
N THR A 65 1.80 14.83 4.28
CA THR A 65 1.49 13.42 3.96
C THR A 65 -0.01 13.14 4.11
N PRO A 66 -0.64 12.43 3.14
CA PRO A 66 -2.04 12.02 3.26
C PRO A 66 -2.22 10.81 4.20
N ILE A 67 -1.13 10.25 4.74
CA ILE A 67 -1.17 9.08 5.61
C ILE A 67 -1.47 9.52 7.05
N SER A 68 -2.53 8.95 7.60
CA SER A 68 -2.91 9.11 8.99
C SER A 68 -2.21 8.07 9.88
N PHE A 69 -1.61 8.54 10.97
CA PHE A 69 -0.98 7.71 11.99
C PHE A 69 -1.89 7.45 13.20
N LYS A 70 -3.19 7.82 13.11
CA LYS A 70 -4.17 7.75 14.21
C LYS A 70 -4.16 6.38 14.92
N HIS A 71 -4.02 5.31 14.14
CA HIS A 71 -4.16 3.94 14.63
C HIS A 71 -2.84 3.28 15.01
N CYS A 72 -1.69 3.95 14.87
CA CYS A 72 -0.40 3.39 15.29
C CYS A 72 -0.38 3.00 16.77
N LEU A 73 0.32 1.90 17.08
CA LEU A 73 0.43 1.34 18.42
C LEU A 73 1.75 1.80 19.05
N TYR A 74 1.68 2.62 20.10
CA TYR A 74 2.87 3.20 20.72
C TYR A 74 3.34 2.36 21.92
N ARG A 75 4.60 1.95 21.90
CA ARG A 75 5.25 1.19 22.99
C ARG A 75 5.85 2.17 24.00
N ALA A 76 5.15 2.40 25.11
CA ALA A 76 5.50 3.43 26.10
C ALA A 76 6.92 3.32 26.65
N ASP A 77 7.43 2.09 26.78
CA ASP A 77 8.75 1.79 27.36
C ASP A 77 9.89 1.77 26.34
N ALA A 78 9.63 2.09 25.07
CA ALA A 78 10.63 2.07 24.00
C ALA A 78 10.90 3.47 23.46
N ALA A 79 12.17 3.87 23.37
CA ALA A 79 12.58 5.13 22.73
C ALA A 79 13.04 4.93 21.27
N GLU A 80 13.56 3.75 20.94
CA GLU A 80 14.20 3.44 19.66
C GLU A 80 13.24 2.71 18.70
N ALA A 81 13.27 3.10 17.43
CA ALA A 81 12.50 2.44 16.37
C ALA A 81 13.23 1.19 15.82
N ALA A 82 12.44 0.32 15.18
CA ALA A 82 13.01 -0.73 14.35
C ALA A 82 13.98 -0.12 13.32
N SER A 83 15.16 -0.72 13.21
CA SER A 83 16.26 -0.21 12.39
C SER A 83 16.74 -1.28 11.41
N SER A 84 17.06 -0.85 10.19
CA SER A 84 17.67 -1.69 9.16
C SER A 84 18.96 -1.05 8.69
N TYR A 85 20.07 -1.77 8.82
CA TYR A 85 21.37 -1.36 8.30
C TYR A 85 21.57 -2.02 6.94
N ILE A 86 21.63 -1.19 5.90
CA ILE A 86 21.83 -1.65 4.52
C ILE A 86 23.29 -1.39 4.15
N ILE A 87 24.07 -2.46 4.10
CA ILE A 87 25.50 -2.39 3.75
C ILE A 87 25.64 -2.77 2.28
N ARG A 88 26.06 -1.83 1.44
CA ARG A 88 26.29 -2.05 0.00
C ARG A 88 27.78 -2.13 -0.28
N SER A 89 28.22 -3.21 -0.92
CA SER A 89 29.58 -3.29 -1.46
C SER A 89 29.68 -2.44 -2.72
N SER A 90 30.56 -1.43 -2.72
CA SER A 90 30.87 -0.64 -3.93
C SER A 90 31.56 -1.48 -5.01
N LYS A 91 32.29 -2.53 -4.62
CA LYS A 91 33.04 -3.40 -5.55
C LYS A 91 32.16 -4.42 -6.27
N THR A 92 31.19 -5.02 -5.57
CA THR A 92 30.39 -6.14 -6.13
C THR A 92 28.92 -5.78 -6.34
N GLY A 93 28.47 -4.63 -5.82
CA GLY A 93 27.05 -4.25 -5.84
C GLY A 93 26.16 -5.05 -4.88
N SER A 94 26.71 -6.08 -4.20
CA SER A 94 25.99 -6.88 -3.21
C SER A 94 25.50 -6.04 -2.03
N ARG A 95 24.39 -6.49 -1.43
CA ARG A 95 23.72 -5.82 -0.33
C ARG A 95 23.53 -6.80 0.83
N THR A 96 23.92 -6.39 2.03
CA THR A 96 23.66 -7.10 3.27
C THR A 96 22.70 -6.27 4.10
N LEU A 97 21.59 -6.87 4.51
CA LEU A 97 20.59 -6.22 5.34
C LEU A 97 20.67 -6.81 6.75
N VAL A 98 20.93 -5.96 7.74
CA VAL A 98 20.88 -6.31 9.15
C VAL A 98 19.69 -5.60 9.78
N ASN A 99 18.66 -6.39 10.10
CA ASN A 99 17.43 -5.88 10.72
C ASN A 99 17.50 -6.06 12.24
N TYR A 100 17.18 -4.99 12.98
CA TYR A 100 17.05 -5.01 14.43
C TYR A 100 15.70 -4.39 14.81
N ASN A 101 14.88 -5.14 15.54
CA ASN A 101 13.63 -4.64 16.10
C ASN A 101 13.48 -5.16 17.52
N ALA A 102 13.47 -4.24 18.50
CA ALA A 102 13.21 -4.54 19.91
C ALA A 102 11.78 -4.18 20.35
N LEU A 103 10.96 -3.61 19.45
CA LEU A 103 9.58 -3.29 19.75
C LEU A 103 8.77 -4.58 19.85
N GLY A 104 7.90 -4.65 20.87
CA GLY A 104 6.91 -5.72 20.97
C GLY A 104 6.00 -5.68 19.74
N GLU A 105 5.81 -6.85 19.12
CA GLU A 105 4.94 -7.02 17.95
C GLU A 105 3.47 -6.69 18.30
N MET A 106 2.64 -6.45 17.29
CA MET A 106 1.21 -6.17 17.49
C MET A 106 0.49 -7.41 18.04
N THR A 107 -0.37 -7.21 19.03
CA THR A 107 -1.24 -8.28 19.54
C THR A 107 -2.60 -8.27 18.84
N VAL A 108 -3.27 -9.42 18.85
CA VAL A 108 -4.64 -9.56 18.31
C VAL A 108 -5.63 -8.63 19.01
N ALA A 109 -5.49 -8.44 20.33
CA ALA A 109 -6.37 -7.57 21.11
C ALA A 109 -6.20 -6.08 20.76
N GLU A 110 -4.95 -5.64 20.55
CA GLU A 110 -4.67 -4.28 20.08
C GLU A 110 -5.26 -4.03 18.69
N PHE A 111 -5.09 -4.99 17.78
CA PHE A 111 -5.71 -4.92 16.45
C PHE A 111 -7.24 -4.87 16.53
N GLU A 112 -7.85 -5.72 17.36
CA GLU A 112 -9.31 -5.75 17.51
C GLU A 112 -9.84 -4.41 18.03
N ALA A 113 -9.13 -3.76 18.97
CA ALA A 113 -9.50 -2.44 19.46
C ALA A 113 -9.45 -1.39 18.32
N VAL A 114 -8.38 -1.39 17.52
CA VAL A 114 -8.26 -0.51 16.35
C VAL A 114 -9.39 -0.76 15.35
N ALA A 115 -9.66 -2.02 15.03
CA ALA A 115 -10.64 -2.38 14.03
C ALA A 115 -12.09 -2.09 14.49
N ARG A 116 -12.35 -2.02 15.81
CA ARG A 116 -13.64 -1.59 16.38
C ARG A 116 -13.81 -0.07 16.45
N ASP A 117 -12.72 0.67 16.70
CA ASP A 117 -12.71 2.16 16.56
C ASP A 117 -12.77 2.60 15.10
N PHE A 118 -12.62 1.65 14.17
CA PHE A 118 -12.55 1.92 12.76
C PHE A 118 -13.92 2.27 12.17
N GLU A 119 -14.15 3.56 11.92
CA GLU A 119 -15.35 4.07 11.26
C GLU A 119 -15.25 3.88 9.74
N ALA A 120 -15.89 2.82 9.22
CA ALA A 120 -15.91 2.54 7.80
C ALA A 120 -16.88 3.47 7.04
N GLU A 121 -16.33 4.48 6.38
CA GLU A 121 -17.03 5.30 5.39
C GLU A 121 -16.91 4.64 4.00
N GLY A 122 -17.83 3.75 3.67
CA GLY A 122 -17.88 3.07 2.36
C GLY A 122 -17.08 1.76 2.31
N GLN A 123 -16.42 1.49 1.17
CA GLN A 123 -15.61 0.28 1.01
C GLN A 123 -14.22 0.48 1.63
N SER A 124 -13.81 -0.44 2.51
CA SER A 124 -12.47 -0.47 3.10
C SER A 124 -11.59 -1.53 2.44
N TRP A 125 -10.31 -1.22 2.30
CA TRP A 125 -9.28 -2.19 1.96
C TRP A 125 -8.32 -2.35 3.15
N TRP A 126 -7.81 -3.55 3.41
CA TRP A 126 -6.83 -3.81 4.47
C TRP A 126 -5.68 -4.62 3.88
N HIS A 127 -4.48 -4.07 3.91
CA HIS A 127 -3.27 -4.77 3.51
C HIS A 127 -2.51 -5.29 4.74
N PHE A 128 -1.94 -6.49 4.66
CA PHE A 128 -1.12 -7.05 5.73
C PHE A 128 0.21 -7.57 5.19
N GLU A 129 1.29 -7.25 5.91
CA GLU A 129 2.57 -7.95 5.78
C GLU A 129 2.44 -9.32 6.46
N GLY A 130 2.74 -10.42 5.76
CA GLY A 130 2.70 -11.80 6.31
C GLY A 130 3.85 -12.13 7.26
N ARG A 131 4.23 -11.18 8.14
CA ARG A 131 5.37 -11.28 9.05
C ARG A 131 5.13 -12.31 10.16
N ILE A 132 3.95 -12.26 10.78
CA ILE A 132 3.52 -13.18 11.86
C ILE A 132 2.18 -13.82 11.45
N PRO A 133 2.22 -14.94 10.70
CA PRO A 133 1.03 -15.48 10.05
C PRO A 133 -0.12 -15.81 10.99
N GLU A 134 0.17 -16.28 12.20
CA GLU A 134 -0.83 -16.64 13.21
C GLU A 134 -1.59 -15.39 13.70
N THR A 135 -0.87 -14.32 14.06
CA THR A 135 -1.48 -13.04 14.46
C THR A 135 -2.28 -12.45 13.30
N THR A 136 -1.68 -12.39 12.10
CA THR A 136 -2.34 -11.80 10.92
C THR A 136 -3.61 -12.55 10.56
N LEU A 137 -3.62 -13.89 10.66
CA LEU A 137 -4.80 -14.72 10.39
C LEU A 137 -5.95 -14.39 11.35
N GLU A 138 -5.67 -14.23 12.64
CA GLU A 138 -6.68 -13.82 13.61
C GLU A 138 -7.19 -12.39 13.36
N CYS A 139 -6.31 -11.46 12.98
CA CYS A 139 -6.71 -10.11 12.56
C CYS A 139 -7.68 -10.14 11.36
N ILE A 140 -7.39 -10.96 10.35
CA ILE A 140 -8.27 -11.15 9.18
C ILE A 140 -9.63 -11.71 9.61
N ARG A 141 -9.66 -12.73 10.48
CA ARG A 141 -10.91 -13.31 11.00
C ARG A 141 -11.73 -12.28 11.78
N ILE A 142 -11.08 -11.41 12.55
CA ILE A 142 -11.75 -10.29 13.21
C ILE A 142 -12.39 -9.38 12.16
N LEU A 143 -11.63 -8.92 11.15
CA LEU A 143 -12.17 -8.05 10.09
C LEU A 143 -13.36 -8.69 9.38
N ARG A 144 -13.30 -9.99 9.05
CA ARG A 144 -14.44 -10.69 8.44
C ARG A 144 -15.69 -10.68 9.33
N ARG A 145 -15.52 -10.67 10.65
CA ARG A 145 -16.63 -10.61 11.61
C ARG A 145 -17.19 -9.21 11.79
N ILE A 146 -16.34 -8.19 11.90
CA ILE A 146 -16.77 -6.83 12.28
C ILE A 146 -16.90 -5.86 11.10
N LEU A 147 -16.17 -6.09 10.01
CA LEU A 147 -16.17 -5.29 8.79
C LEU A 147 -16.26 -6.22 7.56
N PRO A 148 -17.34 -7.02 7.41
CA PRO A 148 -17.45 -8.08 6.39
C PRO A 148 -17.35 -7.56 4.94
N GLY A 149 -17.62 -6.28 4.71
CA GLY A 149 -17.47 -5.63 3.40
C GLY A 149 -16.03 -5.26 3.01
N SER A 150 -15.06 -5.42 3.93
CA SER A 150 -13.66 -5.07 3.69
C SER A 150 -13.01 -5.99 2.66
N LYS A 151 -12.23 -5.40 1.75
CA LYS A 151 -11.25 -6.14 0.94
C LYS A 151 -9.98 -6.35 1.72
N ILE A 152 -9.39 -7.54 1.61
CA ILE A 152 -8.19 -7.93 2.35
C ILE A 152 -7.13 -8.40 1.37
N SER A 153 -5.94 -7.85 1.50
CA SER A 153 -4.77 -8.30 0.75
C SER A 153 -3.63 -8.67 1.68
N VAL A 154 -2.85 -9.69 1.32
CA VAL A 154 -1.72 -10.16 2.13
C VAL A 154 -0.47 -10.33 1.27
N GLU A 155 0.67 -9.93 1.81
CA GLU A 155 1.98 -10.29 1.24
C GLU A 155 2.50 -11.59 1.87
N VAL A 156 3.00 -12.49 1.03
CA VAL A 156 3.53 -13.80 1.41
C VAL A 156 4.96 -13.95 0.88
N GLU A 157 5.95 -13.69 1.74
CA GLU A 157 7.35 -13.61 1.30
C GLU A 157 8.05 -14.99 1.20
N LYS A 158 8.04 -15.82 2.25
CA LYS A 158 8.89 -17.03 2.33
C LYS A 158 8.08 -18.34 2.36
N PRO A 159 8.22 -19.25 1.37
CA PRO A 159 7.45 -20.49 1.29
C PRO A 159 7.48 -21.40 2.52
N GLY A 160 8.61 -21.43 3.24
CA GLY A 160 8.83 -22.34 4.36
C GLY A 160 8.21 -21.90 5.70
N ARG A 161 7.57 -20.73 5.79
CA ARG A 161 6.99 -20.26 7.06
C ARG A 161 5.61 -20.89 7.28
N GLN A 162 5.45 -21.56 8.42
CA GLN A 162 4.18 -22.16 8.85
C GLN A 162 3.07 -21.10 8.91
N GLY A 163 1.82 -21.51 8.64
CA GLY A 163 0.64 -20.61 8.69
C GLY A 163 0.35 -19.82 7.41
N LEU A 164 1.33 -19.60 6.53
CA LEU A 164 1.14 -18.76 5.32
C LEU A 164 0.08 -19.27 4.34
N ARG A 165 -0.09 -20.60 4.22
CA ARG A 165 -1.15 -21.17 3.36
C ARG A 165 -2.55 -20.87 3.89
N ALA A 166 -2.74 -20.99 5.20
CA ALA A 166 -4.01 -20.66 5.84
C ALA A 166 -4.30 -19.15 5.75
N LEU A 167 -3.26 -18.33 5.94
CA LEU A 167 -3.34 -16.87 5.76
C LEU A 167 -3.78 -16.49 4.34
N ALA A 168 -3.13 -17.08 3.32
CA ALA A 168 -3.44 -16.79 1.91
C ALA A 168 -4.88 -17.19 1.53
N ALA A 169 -5.43 -18.25 2.13
CA ALA A 169 -6.78 -18.73 1.86
C ALA A 169 -7.90 -17.78 2.32
N GLU A 170 -7.62 -16.88 3.28
CA GLU A 170 -8.62 -15.95 3.85
C GLU A 170 -8.59 -14.56 3.18
N ALA A 171 -7.58 -14.28 2.35
CA ALA A 171 -7.39 -13.00 1.68
C ALA A 171 -8.14 -12.93 0.34
N ASP A 172 -8.62 -11.74 -0.04
CA ASP A 172 -9.18 -11.49 -1.38
C ASP A 172 -8.08 -11.40 -2.45
N VAL A 173 -6.90 -10.87 -2.08
CA VAL A 173 -5.74 -10.71 -2.96
C VAL A 173 -4.47 -11.18 -2.24
N VAL A 174 -3.67 -12.02 -2.90
CA VAL A 174 -2.42 -12.52 -2.35
C VAL A 174 -1.25 -12.10 -3.23
N PHE A 175 -0.27 -11.44 -2.62
CA PHE A 175 0.99 -11.09 -3.27
C PHE A 175 2.07 -12.09 -2.86
N TYR A 176 2.47 -12.95 -3.78
CA TYR A 176 3.54 -13.90 -3.57
C TYR A 176 4.89 -13.31 -4.00
N SER A 177 5.93 -13.49 -3.18
CA SER A 177 7.28 -13.13 -3.62
C SER A 177 7.76 -14.01 -4.78
N LYS A 178 8.80 -13.57 -5.47
CA LYS A 178 9.46 -14.35 -6.53
C LYS A 178 9.84 -15.77 -6.09
N VAL A 179 10.18 -15.98 -4.82
CA VAL A 179 10.62 -17.29 -4.30
C VAL A 179 9.49 -18.31 -4.27
N TRP A 180 8.23 -17.86 -4.34
CA TRP A 180 7.07 -18.73 -4.51
C TRP A 180 6.76 -19.07 -5.97
N ALA A 181 7.31 -18.33 -6.94
CA ALA A 181 6.98 -18.49 -8.34
C ALA A 181 7.92 -19.50 -9.02
N GLU A 182 7.34 -20.56 -9.59
CA GLU A 182 8.09 -21.53 -10.41
C GLU A 182 8.32 -21.01 -11.85
N ILE A 183 7.49 -20.07 -12.32
CA ILE A 183 7.51 -19.55 -13.69
C ILE A 183 7.91 -18.07 -13.68
N HIS A 184 8.87 -17.73 -14.54
CA HIS A 184 9.39 -16.37 -14.71
C HIS A 184 8.81 -15.75 -15.98
N CYS A 185 8.09 -14.64 -15.85
CA CYS A 185 7.67 -13.82 -16.98
C CYS A 185 8.62 -12.61 -17.06
N PRO A 186 9.50 -12.52 -18.08
CA PRO A 186 10.39 -11.38 -18.23
C PRO A 186 9.58 -10.12 -18.56
N VAL A 187 10.12 -8.96 -18.17
CA VAL A 187 9.62 -7.65 -18.63
C VAL A 187 9.69 -7.65 -20.16
N GLU A 188 8.58 -7.35 -20.84
CA GLU A 188 8.57 -7.14 -22.30
C GLU A 188 9.65 -6.11 -22.63
N GLN A 189 10.56 -6.47 -23.54
CA GLN A 189 11.79 -5.72 -23.84
C GLN A 189 11.49 -4.23 -24.03
N GLN A 190 11.97 -3.38 -23.11
CA GLN A 190 12.13 -1.97 -23.42
C GLN A 190 13.35 -1.81 -24.34
N PRO A 191 13.29 -0.90 -25.33
CA PRO A 191 14.39 -0.70 -26.28
C PRO A 191 15.66 -0.14 -25.63
N ASP A 192 15.57 0.39 -24.41
CA ASP A 192 16.67 0.98 -23.65
C ASP A 192 17.09 0.09 -22.46
N GLU A 193 18.40 0.07 -22.16
CA GLU A 193 18.96 -0.69 -21.05
C GLU A 193 18.49 -0.14 -19.69
N ILE A 194 17.76 -0.95 -18.90
CA ILE A 194 17.30 -0.57 -17.56
C ILE A 194 18.50 -0.58 -16.60
N THR A 195 18.98 0.62 -16.23
CA THR A 195 20.06 0.76 -15.24
C THR A 195 19.49 0.75 -13.82
N VAL A 196 19.81 -0.31 -13.05
CA VAL A 196 19.38 -0.43 -11.65
C VAL A 196 20.28 0.40 -10.73
N VAL A 197 19.71 1.46 -10.16
CA VAL A 197 20.35 2.34 -9.16
C VAL A 197 20.09 1.82 -7.74
N ASP A 198 18.81 1.61 -7.40
CA ASP A 198 18.41 1.10 -6.09
C ASP A 198 17.17 0.20 -6.12
N SER A 199 17.29 -1.05 -5.70
CA SER A 199 16.18 -2.00 -5.60
C SER A 199 15.41 -2.01 -4.28
N VAL A 200 15.81 -1.24 -3.24
CA VAL A 200 15.17 -1.30 -1.90
C VAL A 200 13.70 -0.89 -1.96
N GLY A 201 12.76 -1.76 -1.62
CA GLY A 201 11.33 -1.45 -1.66
C GLY A 201 10.68 -1.51 -3.05
N ALA A 202 11.34 -2.13 -4.04
CA ALA A 202 10.73 -2.38 -5.36
C ALA A 202 9.51 -3.33 -5.28
N GLY A 203 9.54 -4.32 -4.39
CA GLY A 203 8.40 -5.19 -4.11
C GLY A 203 7.23 -4.42 -3.51
N ASP A 204 7.49 -3.62 -2.46
CA ASP A 204 6.49 -2.75 -1.84
C ASP A 204 5.89 -1.76 -2.84
N THR A 205 6.73 -1.22 -3.74
CA THR A 205 6.30 -0.34 -4.82
C THR A 205 5.35 -1.04 -5.79
N PHE A 206 5.66 -2.28 -6.18
CA PHE A 206 4.78 -3.08 -7.03
C PHE A 206 3.43 -3.34 -6.34
N ILE A 207 3.45 -3.74 -5.06
CA ILE A 207 2.23 -3.96 -4.28
C ILE A 207 1.41 -2.67 -4.19
N ALA A 208 2.03 -1.54 -3.87
CA ALA A 208 1.36 -0.24 -3.83
C ALA A 208 0.73 0.14 -5.19
N GLY A 209 1.42 -0.14 -6.30
CA GLY A 209 0.88 0.07 -7.66
C GLY A 209 -0.33 -0.82 -7.97
N MET A 210 -0.30 -2.07 -7.53
CA MET A 210 -1.43 -3.00 -7.65
C MET A 210 -2.63 -2.51 -6.83
N LEU A 211 -2.40 -2.14 -5.58
CA LEU A 211 -3.45 -1.61 -4.69
C LEU A 211 -4.04 -0.32 -5.26
N TYR A 212 -3.21 0.59 -5.75
CA TYR A 212 -3.66 1.80 -6.43
C TYR A 212 -4.58 1.47 -7.62
N GLY A 213 -4.15 0.58 -8.52
CA GLY A 213 -4.97 0.19 -9.69
C GLY A 213 -6.30 -0.47 -9.30
N LEU A 214 -6.27 -1.38 -8.31
CA LEU A 214 -7.44 -2.14 -7.87
C LEU A 214 -8.48 -1.31 -7.10
N THR A 215 -8.07 -0.19 -6.51
CA THR A 215 -8.95 0.64 -5.67
C THR A 215 -9.33 1.97 -6.31
N THR A 216 -8.43 2.54 -7.12
CA THR A 216 -8.60 3.91 -7.62
C THR A 216 -8.76 3.98 -9.13
N GLY A 217 -8.28 2.97 -9.86
CA GLY A 217 -8.59 2.76 -11.27
C GLY A 217 -8.64 3.99 -12.18
N GLY A 218 -7.85 5.04 -11.91
CA GLY A 218 -7.79 6.29 -12.68
C GLY A 218 -9.07 7.14 -12.65
N TYR A 219 -8.93 8.42 -12.97
CA TYR A 219 -10.02 9.41 -13.14
C TYR A 219 -11.12 9.03 -14.18
N GLU A 220 -11.14 7.79 -14.66
CA GLU A 220 -12.05 7.27 -15.68
C GLU A 220 -13.09 6.39 -14.98
N ASN A 221 -14.37 6.53 -15.33
CA ASN A 221 -15.52 5.84 -14.71
C ASN A 221 -15.53 4.30 -14.88
N THR A 222 -14.40 3.63 -15.03
CA THR A 222 -14.28 2.19 -15.24
C THR A 222 -13.09 1.63 -14.45
N PRO A 223 -13.32 0.66 -13.54
CA PRO A 223 -12.24 0.00 -12.79
C PRO A 223 -11.19 -0.59 -13.73
N TRP A 224 -9.92 -0.54 -13.33
CA TRP A 224 -8.84 -1.18 -14.07
C TRP A 224 -8.99 -2.70 -14.00
N ASP A 225 -8.77 -3.37 -15.13
CA ASP A 225 -8.63 -4.82 -15.13
C ASP A 225 -7.28 -5.24 -14.52
N ALA A 226 -7.16 -6.52 -14.16
CA ALA A 226 -5.94 -7.05 -13.55
C ALA A 226 -4.69 -6.82 -14.42
N ARG A 227 -4.84 -6.84 -15.76
CA ARG A 227 -3.74 -6.64 -16.69
C ARG A 227 -3.20 -5.20 -16.62
N ARG A 228 -4.09 -4.20 -16.59
CA ARG A 228 -3.74 -2.79 -16.45
C ARG A 228 -3.10 -2.51 -15.09
N CYS A 229 -3.63 -3.10 -14.01
CA CYS A 229 -3.03 -3.01 -12.67
C CYS A 229 -1.59 -3.55 -12.65
N VAL A 230 -1.36 -4.76 -13.18
CA VAL A 230 -0.03 -5.37 -13.22
C VAL A 230 0.93 -4.53 -14.06
N ARG A 231 0.49 -4.05 -15.22
CA ARG A 231 1.33 -3.19 -16.08
C ARG A 231 1.75 -1.92 -15.35
N PHE A 232 0.80 -1.22 -14.72
CA PHE A 232 1.10 -0.03 -13.95
C PHE A 232 2.05 -0.30 -12.78
N ALA A 233 1.84 -1.39 -12.04
CA ALA A 233 2.70 -1.79 -10.94
C ALA A 233 4.12 -2.14 -11.39
N VAL A 234 4.28 -2.80 -12.55
CA VAL A 234 5.58 -3.06 -13.18
C VAL A 234 6.25 -1.76 -13.60
N ASP A 235 5.54 -0.85 -14.25
CA ASP A 235 6.09 0.45 -14.68
C ASP A 235 6.57 1.27 -13.47
N LEU A 236 5.75 1.33 -12.42
CA LEU A 236 6.05 2.03 -11.17
C LEU A 236 7.29 1.44 -10.47
N ALA A 237 7.35 0.11 -10.32
CA ALA A 237 8.51 -0.57 -9.73
C ALA A 237 9.77 -0.42 -10.60
N THR A 238 9.62 -0.43 -11.93
CA THR A 238 10.72 -0.22 -12.88
C THR A 238 11.30 1.18 -12.77
N LEU A 239 10.45 2.22 -12.65
CA LEU A 239 10.92 3.59 -12.40
C LEU A 239 11.56 3.74 -11.03
N LYS A 240 11.07 3.00 -10.04
CA LYS A 240 11.64 3.00 -8.68
C LYS A 240 13.06 2.43 -8.67
N VAL A 241 13.34 1.36 -9.42
CA VAL A 241 14.69 0.77 -9.40
C VAL A 241 15.76 1.64 -10.05
N GLN A 242 15.36 2.64 -10.83
CA GLN A 242 16.25 3.55 -11.56
C GLN A 242 16.61 4.82 -10.78
N ARG A 243 16.20 4.92 -9.50
CA ARG A 243 16.44 6.09 -8.65
C ARG A 243 16.67 5.70 -7.19
N GLU A 244 17.19 6.62 -6.39
CA GLU A 244 17.22 6.49 -4.93
C GLU A 244 15.93 7.03 -4.30
N GLY A 245 15.38 6.29 -3.34
CA GLY A 245 14.16 6.68 -2.64
C GLY A 245 12.90 6.71 -3.52
N PHE A 246 11.87 7.42 -3.04
CA PHE A 246 10.52 7.42 -3.64
C PHE A 246 10.06 8.81 -4.12
N ALA A 247 10.89 9.84 -3.95
CA ALA A 247 10.52 11.21 -4.28
C ALA A 247 10.12 11.35 -5.77
N GLY A 248 8.97 12.00 -6.03
CA GLY A 248 8.44 12.23 -7.37
C GLY A 248 7.93 10.98 -8.11
N LEU A 249 8.03 9.77 -7.54
CA LEU A 249 7.78 8.52 -8.26
C LEU A 249 6.36 8.42 -8.83
N GLY A 250 5.34 8.74 -8.03
CA GLY A 250 3.94 8.70 -8.47
C GLY A 250 3.63 9.71 -9.57
N HIS A 251 4.22 10.90 -9.51
CA HIS A 251 4.08 11.91 -10.55
C HIS A 251 4.72 11.45 -11.87
N ASP A 252 5.93 10.90 -11.78
CA ASP A 252 6.70 10.49 -12.96
C ASP A 252 6.06 9.31 -13.69
N VAL A 253 5.49 8.32 -12.97
CA VAL A 253 4.82 7.19 -13.65
C VAL A 253 3.60 7.65 -14.43
N ILE A 254 2.82 8.59 -13.88
CA ILE A 254 1.62 9.15 -14.53
C ILE A 254 2.02 9.96 -15.78
N GLN A 255 3.11 10.73 -15.70
CA GLN A 255 3.61 11.47 -16.86
C GLN A 255 4.23 10.55 -17.91
N THR A 256 4.92 9.49 -17.51
CA THR A 256 5.57 8.53 -18.41
C THR A 256 4.55 7.71 -19.19
N GLN A 257 3.38 7.41 -18.61
CA GLN A 257 2.27 6.74 -19.31
C GLN A 257 1.59 7.59 -20.40
N LYS A 258 1.96 8.88 -20.56
CA LYS A 258 1.63 9.63 -21.79
C LYS A 258 2.44 9.15 -23.01
N ARG A 259 3.37 8.20 -22.87
CA ARG A 259 3.95 7.45 -23.99
C ARG A 259 2.93 6.42 -24.51
N ARG A 260 2.60 6.55 -25.81
CA ARG A 260 1.54 5.84 -26.55
C ARG A 260 1.47 4.32 -26.25
N PRO A 261 0.27 3.70 -26.35
CA PRO A 261 0.13 2.26 -26.24
C PRO A 261 0.99 1.55 -27.29
N VAL A 262 1.84 0.61 -26.85
CA VAL A 262 2.32 -0.49 -27.71
C VAL A 262 1.17 -1.48 -27.82
N THR A 263 0.20 -1.14 -28.67
CA THR A 263 -0.85 -2.01 -29.22
C THR A 263 -1.51 -1.20 -30.34
N THR A 264 -0.82 -1.12 -31.47
CA THR A 264 -1.56 -1.13 -32.74
C THR A 264 -2.18 -2.51 -32.89
N ALA A 265 -3.44 -2.51 -33.34
CA ALA A 265 -4.36 -3.64 -33.52
C ALA A 265 -3.73 -4.98 -33.90
#